data_AF-A0A3D4AM78-F1
#
_entry.id   AF-A0A3D4AM78-F1
#
_cell.length_a   1.000
_cell.length_b   1.000
_cell.length_c   1.000
_cell.angle_alpha   90.00
_cell.angle_beta   90.00
_cell.angle_gamma   90.00
#
_symmetry.space_group_name_H-M   'P 1'
#
loop_
_entity.id
_entity.type
_entity.pdbx_description
1 polymer ?
#
loop_
_entity_poly.entity_id
_entity_poly.type
_entity_poly.pdbx_seq_one_letter_code
_entity_poly.pdbx_strand_id
1 'polypeptide(L)'
;PLRVVFVCAMWLTGFDVKCLSCLYLDKPLKAHTLMQTIARANRVSEGKSNGLIVDYIGIVKALRKALADYTANVGGSDGTDPTVDKKELITRIIESIDKTKHFLSDKDFDLSQLIQATDFKKLEYLQEGANAVCGSMEDKKTFSTYGAELRRLMKYIDRGDIGRDTRKEYEAIEAIYNQLKKKRKSTNVTDLMVEVNSIISAYVKVEEVEHEVRERPSKRFDISAIDFDLLGREFARAKNKNLILRDLAEVIQQKLDRLMFANPNRIDYYERYQKIIEEYNKEQDRATIEKTFMDLMKEATELSEEARRYVREGFQSDEELTLYDMLFRDDLTAKDIKKLKEVAAMLLRKIKSLIAEFDHWADKQETKSQVDNIIRDTLWAELPECYDEVSISRYRQQVYEYVYMRYKDIA
;
A
#
# COMPACT_ATOMS: atom_id res chain seq x y z
N PRO A 1 14.31 23.96 3.28
CA PRO A 1 13.02 24.68 3.36
C PRO A 1 12.75 25.19 4.79
N LEU A 2 12.17 26.40 4.92
CA LEU A 2 11.82 27.01 6.21
C LEU A 2 10.66 26.26 6.88
N ARG A 3 10.75 25.99 8.18
CA ARG A 3 9.71 25.27 8.97
C ARG A 3 8.83 26.20 9.80
N VAL A 4 9.37 27.33 10.23
CA VAL A 4 8.70 28.35 11.05
C VAL A 4 9.15 29.71 10.54
N VAL A 5 8.23 30.67 10.45
CA VAL A 5 8.52 32.04 10.05
C VAL A 5 7.81 32.98 11.01
N PHE A 6 8.56 33.92 11.57
CA PHE A 6 8.03 35.01 12.38
C PHE A 6 7.78 36.23 11.51
N VAL A 7 6.58 36.79 11.60
CA VAL A 7 6.09 37.78 10.64
C VAL A 7 5.28 38.84 11.37
N CYS A 8 5.55 40.14 11.13
CA CYS A 8 4.81 41.24 11.76
C CYS A 8 3.71 41.84 10.87
N ALA A 9 3.99 42.03 9.57
CA ALA A 9 3.07 42.70 8.63
C ALA A 9 3.23 42.23 7.18
N MET A 10 4.47 41.95 6.76
CA MET A 10 4.75 41.33 5.46
C MET A 10 4.06 39.97 5.37
N TRP A 11 3.76 39.46 4.18
CA TRP A 11 3.19 38.12 3.96
C TRP A 11 1.78 37.85 4.53
N LEU A 12 1.17 38.80 5.24
CA LEU A 12 -0.27 38.77 5.53
C LEU A 12 -1.11 39.03 4.27
N THR A 13 -0.52 39.73 3.29
CA THR A 13 -1.07 39.97 1.95
C THR A 13 -0.05 39.54 0.88
N GLY A 14 -0.56 39.08 -0.28
CA GLY A 14 0.26 38.73 -1.46
C GLY A 14 1.07 37.42 -1.38
N PHE A 15 1.44 36.96 -0.20
CA PHE A 15 2.17 35.69 -0.03
C PHE A 15 1.23 34.48 -0.15
N ASP A 16 1.67 33.45 -0.86
CA ASP A 16 0.90 32.24 -1.09
C ASP A 16 1.76 30.99 -0.87
N VAL A 17 1.39 30.21 0.12
CA VAL A 17 2.02 28.93 0.42
C VAL A 17 0.92 27.91 0.65
N LYS A 18 0.71 27.02 -0.34
CA LYS A 18 -0.32 25.96 -0.26
C LYS A 18 -0.10 25.02 0.92
N CYS A 19 1.16 24.71 1.24
CA CYS A 19 1.54 23.80 2.32
C CYS A 19 1.46 24.41 3.73
N LEU A 20 1.10 25.70 3.89
CA LEU A 20 0.95 26.33 5.21
C LEU A 20 -0.20 25.68 5.97
N SER A 21 0.09 24.92 7.02
CA SER A 21 -0.91 24.17 7.79
C SER A 21 -1.23 24.77 9.15
N CYS A 22 -0.33 25.53 9.76
CA CYS A 22 -0.49 26.09 11.11
C CYS A 22 -0.18 27.58 11.11
N LEU A 23 -1.03 28.38 11.76
CA LEU A 23 -0.87 29.81 11.93
C LEU A 23 -1.04 30.19 13.40
N TYR A 24 -0.04 30.85 13.97
CA TYR A 24 -0.07 31.39 15.32
C TYR A 24 -0.36 32.90 15.26
N LEU A 25 -1.37 33.35 15.99
CA LEU A 25 -1.81 34.73 16.03
C LEU A 25 -1.50 35.34 17.40
N ASP A 26 -0.54 36.25 17.40
CA ASP A 26 -0.17 37.11 18.52
C ASP A 26 -0.25 38.60 18.15
N LYS A 27 -1.12 38.92 17.18
CA LYS A 27 -1.42 40.31 16.79
C LYS A 27 -2.93 40.51 16.64
N PRO A 28 -3.53 41.58 17.21
CA PRO A 28 -4.94 41.86 17.02
C PRO A 28 -5.20 42.23 15.55
N LEU A 29 -5.88 41.34 14.82
CA LEU A 29 -6.29 41.55 13.42
C LEU A 29 -7.79 41.87 13.37
N LYS A 30 -8.19 42.79 12.49
CA LYS A 30 -9.60 43.20 12.32
C LYS A 30 -10.22 42.57 11.08
N ALA A 31 -11.45 42.07 11.21
CA ALA A 31 -12.39 41.68 10.14
C ALA A 31 -11.73 41.13 8.86
N HIS A 32 -11.65 41.93 7.78
CA HIS A 32 -11.15 41.49 6.48
C HIS A 32 -9.70 41.00 6.50
N THR A 33 -8.81 41.65 7.24
CA THR A 33 -7.40 41.23 7.35
C THR A 33 -7.29 39.88 8.03
N LEU A 34 -8.14 39.61 9.02
CA LEU A 34 -8.22 38.31 9.69
C LEU A 34 -8.70 37.22 8.74
N MET A 35 -9.79 37.46 8.00
CA MET A 35 -10.33 36.50 7.02
C MET A 35 -9.32 36.20 5.92
N GLN A 36 -8.64 37.22 5.38
CA GLN A 36 -7.58 37.03 4.38
C GLN A 36 -6.43 36.19 4.91
N THR A 37 -6.02 36.45 6.16
CA THR A 37 -4.92 35.75 6.83
C THR A 37 -5.28 34.28 7.08
N ILE A 38 -6.49 34.00 7.58
CA ILE A 38 -6.98 32.63 7.83
C ILE A 38 -7.16 31.85 6.52
N ALA A 39 -7.68 32.48 5.47
CA ALA A 39 -7.87 31.84 4.18
C ALA A 39 -6.55 31.31 3.58
N ARG A 40 -5.39 31.88 3.95
CA ARG A 40 -4.07 31.37 3.54
C ARG A 40 -3.83 29.96 4.08
N ALA A 41 -4.16 29.74 5.35
CA ALA A 41 -4.06 28.43 5.99
C ALA A 41 -5.12 27.44 5.48
N ASN A 42 -6.12 27.87 4.71
CA ASN A 42 -7.17 26.99 4.15
C ASN A 42 -6.89 26.52 2.70
N ARG A 43 -5.73 26.84 2.12
CA ARG A 43 -5.40 26.39 0.76
C ARG A 43 -5.14 24.89 0.70
N VAL A 44 -5.67 24.23 -0.32
CA VAL A 44 -5.54 22.77 -0.51
C VAL A 44 -4.11 22.44 -0.94
N SER A 45 -3.53 21.43 -0.28
CA SER A 45 -2.21 20.88 -0.56
C SER A 45 -2.22 19.39 -0.22
N GLU A 46 -1.41 18.61 -0.91
CA GLU A 46 -1.27 17.18 -0.62
C GLU A 46 -0.85 16.95 0.84
N GLY A 47 -1.49 15.99 1.51
CA GLY A 47 -1.25 15.67 2.92
C GLY A 47 -1.87 16.63 3.95
N LYS A 48 -2.47 17.75 3.52
CA LYS A 48 -3.10 18.74 4.41
C LYS A 48 -4.61 18.53 4.48
N SER A 49 -5.11 18.14 5.65
CA SER A 49 -6.54 17.96 5.91
C SER A 49 -7.27 19.25 6.29
N ASN A 50 -6.57 20.17 6.96
CA ASN A 50 -7.13 21.39 7.53
C ASN A 50 -6.04 22.42 7.82
N GLY A 51 -6.43 23.68 8.02
CA GLY A 51 -5.59 24.72 8.62
C GLY A 51 -5.85 24.82 10.12
N LEU A 52 -4.78 24.82 10.94
CA LEU A 52 -4.84 25.05 12.37
C LEU A 52 -4.54 26.53 12.66
N ILE A 53 -5.41 27.18 13.43
CA ILE A 53 -5.23 28.56 13.86
C ILE A 53 -5.13 28.54 15.39
N VAL A 54 -4.00 29.01 15.90
CA VAL A 54 -3.75 29.15 17.34
C VAL A 54 -3.80 30.63 17.66
N ASP A 55 -4.75 31.01 18.51
CA ASP A 55 -5.02 32.40 18.86
C ASP A 55 -4.69 32.67 20.33
N TYR A 56 -3.72 33.55 20.57
CA TYR A 56 -3.28 33.94 21.91
C TYR A 56 -4.01 35.17 22.46
N ILE A 57 -4.77 35.89 21.63
CA ILE A 57 -5.37 37.19 21.98
C ILE A 57 -6.90 37.08 22.18
N GLY A 58 -7.53 36.03 21.64
CA GLY A 58 -8.99 35.83 21.74
C GLY A 58 -9.79 36.46 20.58
N ILE A 59 -9.14 36.60 19.43
CA ILE A 59 -9.70 36.99 18.13
C ILE A 59 -10.80 36.03 17.65
N VAL A 60 -10.87 34.78 18.14
CA VAL A 60 -11.95 33.82 17.79
C VAL A 60 -13.35 34.42 17.94
N LYS A 61 -13.60 35.25 18.96
CA LYS A 61 -14.91 35.92 19.13
C LYS A 61 -15.21 36.93 18.01
N ALA A 62 -14.19 37.69 17.60
CA ALA A 62 -14.29 38.62 16.48
C ALA A 62 -14.42 37.88 15.14
N LEU A 63 -13.77 36.71 15.01
CA LEU A 63 -13.90 35.83 13.85
C LEU A 63 -15.31 35.28 13.71
N ARG A 64 -15.88 34.73 14.79
CA ARG A 64 -17.26 34.21 14.80
C ARG A 64 -18.27 35.28 14.40
N LYS A 65 -18.11 36.50 14.95
CA LYS A 65 -18.94 37.64 14.55
C LYS A 65 -18.79 37.97 13.06
N ALA A 66 -17.55 38.08 12.57
CA ALA A 66 -17.28 38.36 11.16
C ALA A 66 -17.78 37.25 10.21
N LEU A 67 -17.73 35.98 10.63
CA LEU A 67 -18.28 34.85 9.88
C LEU A 67 -19.80 34.87 9.87
N ALA A 68 -20.44 35.13 11.01
CA ALA A 68 -21.90 35.27 11.10
C ALA A 68 -22.41 36.42 10.22
N ASP A 69 -21.73 37.56 10.22
CA ASP A 69 -22.05 38.71 9.35
C ASP A 69 -21.90 38.35 7.85
N TYR A 70 -20.97 37.44 7.51
CA TYR A 70 -20.75 36.97 6.15
C TYR A 70 -21.80 35.94 5.71
N THR A 71 -22.14 34.97 6.55
CA THR A 71 -23.13 33.92 6.24
C THR A 71 -24.56 34.44 6.22
N ALA A 72 -24.88 35.43 7.08
CA ALA A 72 -26.19 36.09 7.09
C ALA A 72 -26.53 36.77 5.75
N ASN A 73 -25.51 37.25 5.02
CA ASN A 73 -25.68 37.93 3.74
C ASN A 73 -25.83 36.99 2.52
N VAL A 74 -25.57 35.68 2.66
CA VAL A 74 -25.53 34.73 1.53
C VAL A 74 -26.77 33.84 1.43
N GLY A 75 -27.63 33.83 2.45
CA GLY A 75 -28.98 33.25 2.36
C GLY A 75 -29.37 32.38 3.55
N GLY A 76 -30.28 32.90 4.38
CA GLY A 76 -31.42 32.13 4.89
C GLY A 76 -31.26 31.21 6.11
N SER A 77 -30.19 31.30 6.91
CA SER A 77 -30.19 30.68 8.25
C SER A 77 -29.91 31.72 9.33
N ASP A 78 -30.93 32.03 10.13
CA ASP A 78 -30.85 32.89 11.30
C ASP A 78 -29.69 32.49 12.21
N GLY A 79 -28.76 33.43 12.45
CA GLY A 79 -28.00 33.59 13.69
C GLY A 79 -27.24 32.38 14.27
N THR A 80 -27.05 31.31 13.53
CA THR A 80 -26.42 30.08 14.01
C THR A 80 -24.91 30.23 13.88
N ASP A 81 -24.18 30.03 14.98
CA ASP A 81 -22.72 30.01 15.00
C ASP A 81 -22.25 28.95 13.99
N PRO A 82 -21.54 29.30 12.91
CA PRO A 82 -21.11 28.34 11.89
C PRO A 82 -20.00 27.41 12.40
N THR A 83 -19.60 27.54 13.67
CA THR A 83 -18.60 26.70 14.31
C THR A 83 -19.24 25.59 15.12
N VAL A 84 -18.85 24.34 14.84
CA VAL A 84 -19.17 23.20 15.70
C VAL A 84 -18.54 23.44 17.07
N ASP A 85 -19.32 23.32 18.15
CA ASP A 85 -18.79 23.53 19.49
C ASP A 85 -17.76 22.45 19.81
N LYS A 86 -16.69 22.84 20.49
CA LYS A 86 -15.62 21.92 20.94
C LYS A 86 -16.21 20.81 21.81
N LYS A 87 -17.26 21.12 22.58
CA LYS A 87 -17.99 20.14 23.41
C LYS A 87 -18.70 19.08 22.57
N GLU A 88 -19.42 19.47 21.52
CA GLU A 88 -20.10 18.53 20.62
C GLU A 88 -19.09 17.61 19.90
N LEU A 89 -17.95 18.17 19.52
CA LEU A 89 -16.84 17.40 18.94
C LEU A 89 -16.28 16.37 19.92
N ILE A 90 -16.08 16.74 21.19
CA ILE A 90 -15.62 15.81 22.24
C ILE A 90 -16.65 14.70 22.44
N THR A 91 -17.94 15.05 22.54
CA THR A 91 -19.03 14.05 22.65
C THR A 91 -19.00 13.08 21.48
N ARG A 92 -18.89 13.58 20.24
CA ARG A 92 -18.80 12.74 19.04
C ARG A 92 -17.59 11.80 19.05
N ILE A 93 -16.45 12.24 19.58
CA ILE A 93 -15.27 11.38 19.70
C ILE A 93 -15.50 10.28 20.72
N ILE A 94 -16.07 10.59 21.88
CA ILE A 94 -16.39 9.61 22.91
C ILE A 94 -17.36 8.57 22.33
N GLU A 95 -18.44 9.02 21.69
CA GLU A 95 -19.39 8.11 21.01
C GLU A 95 -18.73 7.25 19.94
N SER A 96 -17.77 7.79 19.18
CA SER A 96 -17.05 7.04 18.15
C SER A 96 -16.10 6.02 18.74
N ILE A 97 -15.44 6.35 19.87
CA ILE A 97 -14.62 5.40 20.64
C ILE A 97 -15.51 4.29 21.20
N ASP A 98 -16.67 4.63 21.77
CA ASP A 98 -17.61 3.66 22.32
C ASP A 98 -18.13 2.71 21.23
N LYS A 99 -18.53 3.24 20.07
CA LYS A 99 -18.92 2.41 18.91
C LYS A 99 -17.80 1.47 18.47
N THR A 100 -16.56 1.95 18.45
CA THR A 100 -15.39 1.13 18.10
C THR A 100 -15.15 0.04 19.13
N LYS A 101 -15.34 0.36 20.42
CA LYS A 101 -15.20 -0.60 21.53
C LYS A 101 -16.27 -1.69 21.47
N HIS A 102 -17.53 -1.32 21.23
CA HIS A 102 -18.62 -2.28 21.06
C HIS A 102 -18.36 -3.20 19.87
N PHE A 103 -17.92 -2.63 18.74
CA PHE A 103 -17.53 -3.41 17.57
C PHE A 103 -16.38 -4.40 17.87
N LEU A 104 -15.39 -4.02 18.67
CA LEU A 104 -14.32 -4.93 19.09
C LEU A 104 -14.82 -6.02 20.05
N SER A 105 -15.72 -5.66 20.97
CA SER A 105 -16.33 -6.62 21.90
C SER A 105 -17.22 -7.64 21.20
N ASP A 106 -17.93 -7.24 20.14
CA ASP A 106 -18.69 -8.14 19.27
C ASP A 106 -17.79 -9.15 18.52
N LYS A 107 -16.48 -8.88 18.47
CA LYS A 107 -15.44 -9.74 17.88
C LYS A 107 -14.56 -10.40 18.95
N ASP A 108 -15.10 -10.56 20.16
CA ASP A 108 -14.45 -11.20 21.31
C ASP A 108 -13.13 -10.54 21.75
N PHE A 109 -12.95 -9.24 21.49
CA PHE A 109 -11.75 -8.49 21.88
C PHE A 109 -12.08 -7.36 22.87
N ASP A 110 -11.50 -7.43 24.08
CA ASP A 110 -11.62 -6.37 25.08
C ASP A 110 -10.43 -5.40 24.99
N LEU A 111 -10.74 -4.17 24.56
CA LEU A 111 -9.78 -3.06 24.47
C LEU A 111 -9.09 -2.77 25.83
N SER A 112 -9.76 -3.05 26.94
CA SER A 112 -9.25 -2.82 28.29
C SER A 112 -8.00 -3.66 28.58
N GLN A 113 -7.93 -4.87 28.02
CA GLN A 113 -6.77 -5.76 28.18
C GLN A 113 -5.51 -5.15 27.53
N LEU A 114 -5.66 -4.55 26.35
CA LEU A 114 -4.55 -3.87 25.66
C LEU A 114 -4.08 -2.62 26.42
N ILE A 115 -5.00 -1.86 27.02
CA ILE A 115 -4.68 -0.65 27.78
C ILE A 115 -3.91 -0.97 29.06
N GLN A 116 -4.25 -2.07 29.74
CA GLN A 116 -3.63 -2.48 31.00
C GLN A 116 -2.34 -3.27 30.80
N ALA A 117 -2.13 -3.86 29.62
CA ALA A 117 -0.97 -4.69 29.34
C ALA A 117 0.35 -3.93 29.25
N THR A 118 1.40 -4.59 29.73
CA THR A 118 2.79 -4.12 29.72
C THR A 118 3.66 -4.96 28.78
N ASP A 119 4.66 -4.31 28.20
CA ASP A 119 5.73 -4.91 27.39
C ASP A 119 5.25 -5.94 26.34
N PHE A 120 5.67 -7.20 26.46
CA PHE A 120 5.39 -8.25 25.48
C PHE A 120 3.90 -8.61 25.37
N LYS A 121 3.14 -8.54 26.47
CA LYS A 121 1.69 -8.79 26.46
C LYS A 121 0.95 -7.73 25.66
N LYS A 122 1.44 -6.48 25.68
CA LYS A 122 0.86 -5.40 24.88
C LYS A 122 0.97 -5.67 23.38
N LEU A 123 2.07 -6.27 22.94
CA LEU A 123 2.25 -6.69 21.55
C LEU A 123 1.33 -7.87 21.20
N GLU A 124 1.16 -8.83 22.09
CA GLU A 124 0.25 -9.97 21.91
C GLU A 124 -1.19 -9.49 21.75
N TYR A 125 -1.71 -8.71 22.69
CA TYR A 125 -3.07 -8.16 22.61
C TYR A 125 -3.28 -7.24 21.39
N LEU A 126 -2.24 -6.52 20.97
CA LEU A 126 -2.32 -5.72 19.74
C LEU A 126 -2.47 -6.60 18.50
N GLN A 127 -1.78 -7.75 18.45
CA GLN A 127 -1.93 -8.71 17.37
C GLN A 127 -3.28 -9.43 17.44
N GLU A 128 -3.76 -9.79 18.62
CA GLU A 128 -5.08 -10.40 18.82
C GLU A 128 -6.20 -9.44 18.38
N GLY A 129 -6.13 -8.17 18.78
CA GLY A 129 -7.09 -7.16 18.35
C GLY A 129 -7.06 -6.92 16.83
N ALA A 130 -5.86 -6.92 16.23
CA ALA A 130 -5.73 -6.85 14.77
C ALA A 130 -6.28 -8.11 14.08
N ASN A 131 -6.10 -9.30 14.68
CA ASN A 131 -6.61 -10.57 14.16
C ASN A 131 -8.14 -10.64 14.21
N ALA A 132 -8.75 -10.18 15.31
CA ALA A 132 -10.21 -10.12 15.48
C ALA A 132 -10.86 -9.25 14.38
N VAL A 133 -10.26 -8.09 14.10
CA VAL A 133 -10.73 -7.19 13.03
C VAL A 133 -10.47 -7.74 11.63
N CYS A 134 -9.46 -8.61 11.46
CA CYS A 134 -9.14 -9.23 10.17
C CYS A 134 -10.00 -10.46 9.85
N GLY A 135 -11.02 -10.77 10.66
CA GLY A 135 -11.97 -11.85 10.37
C GLY A 135 -12.59 -11.68 8.98
N SER A 136 -13.47 -10.70 8.80
CA SER A 136 -14.07 -10.39 7.49
C SER A 136 -13.45 -9.16 6.81
N MET A 137 -13.54 -9.12 5.47
CA MET A 137 -13.20 -7.92 4.70
C MET A 137 -14.11 -6.73 5.05
N GLU A 138 -15.36 -6.98 5.40
CA GLU A 138 -16.31 -5.94 5.84
C GLU A 138 -15.92 -5.39 7.21
N ASP A 139 -15.54 -6.26 8.14
CA ASP A 139 -15.07 -5.88 9.48
C ASP A 139 -13.83 -5.00 9.40
N LYS A 140 -12.86 -5.42 8.57
CA LYS A 140 -11.63 -4.66 8.33
C LYS A 140 -11.91 -3.28 7.77
N LYS A 141 -12.83 -3.16 6.79
CA LYS A 141 -13.23 -1.87 6.21
C LYS A 141 -13.91 -0.98 7.24
N THR A 142 -14.81 -1.57 8.04
CA THR A 142 -15.57 -0.87 9.08
C THR A 142 -14.63 -0.29 10.14
N PHE A 143 -13.75 -1.12 10.71
CA PHE A 143 -12.75 -0.66 11.68
C PHE A 143 -11.77 0.34 11.07
N SER A 144 -11.35 0.13 9.83
CA SER A 144 -10.46 1.08 9.14
C SER A 144 -11.11 2.46 8.96
N THR A 145 -12.42 2.49 8.79
CA THR A 145 -13.21 3.74 8.70
C THR A 145 -13.28 4.42 10.06
N TYR A 146 -13.58 3.68 11.12
CA TYR A 146 -13.56 4.22 12.49
C TYR A 146 -12.18 4.75 12.89
N GLY A 147 -11.10 3.99 12.64
CA GLY A 147 -9.73 4.45 12.91
C GLY A 147 -9.35 5.69 12.09
N ALA A 148 -9.80 5.79 10.83
CA ALA A 148 -9.59 6.98 10.02
C ALA A 148 -10.36 8.21 10.53
N GLU A 149 -11.63 8.02 10.89
CA GLU A 149 -12.48 9.08 11.44
C GLU A 149 -11.92 9.57 12.78
N LEU A 150 -11.62 8.67 13.71
CA LEU A 150 -11.03 9.00 15.02
C LEU A 150 -9.70 9.73 14.86
N ARG A 151 -8.80 9.25 13.98
CA ARG A 151 -7.53 9.93 13.72
C ARG A 151 -7.72 11.32 13.11
N ARG A 152 -8.77 11.53 12.31
CA ARG A 152 -9.14 12.85 11.79
C ARG A 152 -9.71 13.74 12.89
N LEU A 153 -10.61 13.23 13.73
CA LEU A 153 -11.25 13.97 14.80
C LEU A 153 -10.25 14.39 15.88
N MET A 154 -9.30 13.52 16.23
CA MET A 154 -8.24 13.79 17.21
C MET A 154 -7.31 14.94 16.79
N LYS A 155 -7.22 15.29 15.50
CA LYS A 155 -6.44 16.45 15.03
C LYS A 155 -7.05 17.80 15.44
N TYR A 156 -8.32 17.84 15.79
CA TYR A 156 -9.05 19.06 16.13
C TYR A 156 -9.04 19.37 17.64
N ILE A 157 -8.36 18.55 18.44
CA ILE A 157 -8.42 18.61 19.90
C ILE A 157 -7.03 18.74 20.50
N ASP A 158 -6.92 19.50 21.60
CA ASP A 158 -5.70 19.70 22.37
C ASP A 158 -5.52 18.63 23.45
N ARG A 159 -4.28 18.50 23.94
CA ARG A 159 -3.91 17.47 24.93
C ARG A 159 -4.70 17.53 26.25
N GLY A 160 -5.31 18.67 26.58
CA GLY A 160 -6.04 18.89 27.83
C GLY A 160 -7.56 18.76 27.74
N ASP A 161 -8.13 18.58 26.54
CA ASP A 161 -9.59 18.59 26.35
C ASP A 161 -10.24 17.23 26.58
N ILE A 162 -9.45 16.16 26.57
CA ILE A 162 -9.91 14.79 26.73
C ILE A 162 -9.29 14.20 28.00
N GLY A 163 -10.08 13.42 28.74
CA GLY A 163 -9.61 12.68 29.90
C GLY A 163 -8.45 11.72 29.56
N ARG A 164 -7.59 11.43 30.54
CA ARG A 164 -6.45 10.51 30.33
C ARG A 164 -6.91 9.12 29.88
N ASP A 165 -8.07 8.66 30.30
CA ASP A 165 -8.57 7.33 30.00
C ASP A 165 -9.08 7.23 28.55
N THR A 166 -9.91 8.16 28.11
CA THR A 166 -10.36 8.26 26.70
C THR A 166 -9.18 8.41 25.73
N ARG A 167 -8.11 9.10 26.16
CA ARG A 167 -6.88 9.18 25.37
C ARG A 167 -6.19 7.83 25.23
N LYS A 168 -6.08 7.05 26.31
CA LYS A 168 -5.50 5.70 26.27
C LYS A 168 -6.33 4.77 25.37
N GLU A 169 -7.65 4.87 25.41
CA GLU A 169 -8.55 4.12 24.53
C GLU A 169 -8.30 4.46 23.06
N TYR A 170 -8.21 5.75 22.74
CA TYR A 170 -7.84 6.18 21.39
C TYR A 170 -6.45 5.69 20.98
N GLU A 171 -5.44 5.80 21.84
CA GLU A 171 -4.07 5.36 21.56
C GLU A 171 -4.03 3.83 21.30
N ALA A 172 -4.85 3.05 22.00
CA ALA A 172 -5.04 1.63 21.76
C ALA A 172 -5.67 1.34 20.38
N ILE A 173 -6.75 2.04 20.04
CA ILE A 173 -7.41 1.92 18.72
C ILE A 173 -6.45 2.35 17.59
N GLU A 174 -5.72 3.45 17.78
CA GLU A 174 -4.73 3.93 16.82
C GLU A 174 -3.57 2.94 16.65
N ALA A 175 -3.15 2.26 17.71
CA ALA A 175 -2.12 1.23 17.64
C ALA A 175 -2.59 0.03 16.79
N ILE A 176 -3.81 -0.47 17.01
CA ILE A 176 -4.41 -1.53 16.19
C ILE A 176 -4.54 -1.05 14.73
N TYR A 177 -5.05 0.16 14.51
CA TYR A 177 -5.20 0.73 13.18
C TYR A 177 -3.87 0.87 12.43
N ASN A 178 -2.82 1.31 13.12
CA ASN A 178 -1.49 1.40 12.53
C ASN A 178 -0.90 0.01 12.24
N GLN A 179 -1.19 -0.99 13.08
CA GLN A 179 -0.81 -2.38 12.82
C GLN A 179 -1.52 -2.96 11.58
N LEU A 180 -2.78 -2.56 11.34
CA LEU A 180 -3.52 -2.91 10.12
C LEU A 180 -2.99 -2.21 8.88
N LYS A 181 -2.47 -0.98 9.02
CA LYS A 181 -1.91 -0.18 7.93
C LYS A 181 -0.44 -0.41 7.65
N LYS A 182 0.26 -1.14 8.51
CA LYS A 182 1.69 -1.39 8.37
C LYS A 182 1.93 -2.30 7.17
N LYS A 183 2.07 -1.69 5.99
CA LYS A 183 2.55 -2.38 4.80
C LYS A 183 3.90 -3.00 5.15
N ARG A 184 3.98 -4.33 5.08
CA ARG A 184 5.29 -4.98 5.14
C ARG A 184 6.08 -4.44 3.96
N LYS A 185 7.19 -3.75 4.24
CA LYS A 185 8.18 -3.51 3.20
C LYS A 185 8.68 -4.89 2.84
N SER A 186 8.22 -5.44 1.73
CA SER A 186 8.92 -6.51 1.05
C SER A 186 10.30 -5.93 0.74
N THR A 187 11.25 -6.18 1.64
CA THR A 187 12.67 -6.05 1.34
C THR A 187 12.86 -6.80 0.03
N ASN A 188 13.76 -6.33 -0.83
CA ASN A 188 14.04 -6.91 -2.14
C ASN A 188 14.68 -8.31 -2.01
N VAL A 189 14.12 -9.18 -1.18
CA VAL A 189 14.43 -10.58 -1.04
C VAL A 189 13.84 -11.19 -2.31
N THR A 190 14.72 -11.71 -3.15
CA THR A 190 14.36 -12.34 -4.43
C THR A 190 13.36 -13.48 -4.24
N ASP A 191 13.19 -13.98 -3.01
CA ASP A 191 12.37 -15.13 -2.69
C ASP A 191 11.19 -14.80 -1.76
N LEU A 192 10.00 -15.08 -2.27
CA LEU A 192 8.73 -14.97 -1.56
C LEU A 192 8.68 -15.89 -0.34
N MET A 193 9.30 -17.06 -0.45
CA MET A 193 9.29 -18.09 0.59
C MET A 193 9.98 -17.63 1.88
N VAL A 194 11.04 -16.84 1.74
CA VAL A 194 11.76 -16.28 2.88
C VAL A 194 10.88 -15.26 3.60
N GLU A 195 10.13 -14.46 2.85
CA GLU A 195 9.19 -13.48 3.42
C GLU A 195 8.04 -14.20 4.13
N VAL A 196 7.46 -15.24 3.53
CA VAL A 196 6.43 -16.08 4.15
C VAL A 196 6.90 -16.72 5.47
N ASN A 197 8.09 -17.33 5.48
CA ASN A 197 8.64 -17.90 6.72
C ASN A 197 8.87 -16.81 7.78
N SER A 198 9.33 -15.63 7.38
CA SER A 198 9.52 -14.51 8.30
C SER A 198 8.20 -14.01 8.93
N ILE A 199 7.09 -14.09 8.19
CA ILE A 199 5.76 -13.75 8.68
C ILE A 199 5.37 -14.74 9.78
N ILE A 200 5.41 -16.05 9.48
CA ILE A 200 5.00 -17.09 10.41
C ILE A 200 5.88 -17.07 11.68
N SER A 201 7.20 -17.01 11.51
CA SER A 201 8.16 -16.85 12.60
C SER A 201 7.91 -15.62 13.49
N ALA A 202 7.35 -14.53 12.95
CA ALA A 202 7.06 -13.33 13.73
C ALA A 202 5.82 -13.49 14.64
N TYR A 203 4.90 -14.38 14.27
CA TYR A 203 3.65 -14.61 15.00
C TYR A 203 3.71 -15.86 15.91
N VAL A 204 4.63 -16.80 15.63
CA VAL A 204 4.80 -18.05 16.40
C VAL A 204 5.70 -17.89 17.63
N LYS A 205 6.59 -16.89 17.65
CA LYS A 205 7.61 -16.69 18.70
C LYS A 205 7.13 -16.20 20.08
N VAL A 206 5.84 -16.27 20.39
CA VAL A 206 5.30 -15.77 21.67
C VAL A 206 5.00 -16.89 22.67
N GLU A 207 5.19 -18.16 22.32
CA GLU A 207 5.25 -19.24 23.32
C GLU A 207 6.71 -19.47 23.75
N GLU A 208 7.00 -19.06 24.99
CA GLU A 208 8.17 -19.34 25.83
C GLU A 208 9.32 -20.14 25.19
N VAL A 209 10.35 -19.44 24.73
CA VAL A 209 11.73 -19.88 24.93
C VAL A 209 12.59 -18.66 25.21
N GLU A 210 13.22 -18.63 26.39
CA GLU A 210 14.37 -17.78 26.69
C GLU A 210 15.48 -18.06 25.66
N HIS A 211 15.46 -17.34 24.54
CA HIS A 211 16.62 -17.25 23.68
C HIS A 211 16.96 -15.80 23.47
N GLU A 212 18.08 -15.44 24.12
CA GLU A 212 18.92 -14.27 23.91
C GLU A 212 18.54 -13.48 22.66
N VAL A 213 18.19 -12.21 22.89
CA VAL A 213 18.19 -11.16 21.88
C VAL A 213 19.62 -11.05 21.34
N ARG A 214 19.99 -11.94 20.43
CA ARG A 214 21.10 -11.71 19.52
C ARG A 214 20.51 -10.94 18.37
N GLU A 215 20.88 -9.67 18.28
CA GLU A 215 20.97 -8.96 17.01
C GLU A 215 21.57 -9.94 15.99
N ARG A 216 20.75 -10.46 15.07
CA ARG A 216 21.23 -11.40 14.07
C ARG A 216 21.34 -10.68 12.73
N PRO A 217 22.56 -10.62 12.16
CA PRO A 217 22.77 -10.10 10.82
C PRO A 217 22.02 -10.99 9.83
N SER A 218 21.70 -10.42 8.66
CA SER A 218 21.14 -11.08 7.48
C SER A 218 21.57 -12.55 7.33
N LYS A 219 20.83 -13.49 7.93
CA LYS A 219 21.01 -14.90 7.66
C LYS A 219 20.43 -15.14 6.28
N ARG A 220 21.30 -15.55 5.35
CA ARG A 220 20.87 -16.16 4.08
C ARG A 220 20.04 -17.38 4.49
N PHE A 221 18.74 -17.33 4.22
CA PHE A 221 17.85 -18.47 4.44
C PHE A 221 18.17 -19.50 3.36
N ASP A 222 18.43 -20.73 3.76
CA ASP A 222 18.64 -21.84 2.84
C ASP A 222 17.27 -22.38 2.41
N ILE A 223 16.91 -22.12 1.15
CA ILE A 223 15.54 -22.24 0.65
C ILE A 223 15.17 -23.70 0.38
N SER A 224 16.14 -24.59 0.15
CA SER A 224 15.92 -26.02 -0.06
C SER A 224 15.48 -26.77 1.20
N ALA A 225 15.42 -26.11 2.35
CA ALA A 225 15.09 -26.70 3.65
C ALA A 225 13.79 -26.13 4.26
N ILE A 226 12.95 -25.44 3.49
CA ILE A 226 11.66 -24.95 3.98
C ILE A 226 10.69 -26.14 4.05
N ASP A 227 10.41 -26.59 5.28
CA ASP A 227 9.48 -27.68 5.56
C ASP A 227 8.04 -27.13 5.62
N PHE A 228 7.25 -27.42 4.58
CA PHE A 228 5.85 -26.99 4.47
C PHE A 228 4.96 -27.61 5.53
N ASP A 229 5.26 -28.85 5.95
CA ASP A 229 4.53 -29.53 7.00
C ASP A 229 4.79 -28.85 8.34
N LEU A 230 6.03 -28.38 8.57
CA LEU A 230 6.37 -27.59 9.75
C LEU A 230 5.63 -26.25 9.77
N LEU A 231 5.63 -25.50 8.66
CA LEU A 231 4.92 -24.22 8.56
C LEU A 231 3.40 -24.38 8.73
N GLY A 232 2.83 -25.44 8.16
CA GLY A 232 1.42 -25.79 8.36
C GLY A 232 1.09 -26.09 9.82
N ARG A 233 1.97 -26.81 10.52
CA ARG A 233 1.82 -27.09 11.97
C ARG A 233 1.97 -25.83 12.82
N GLU A 234 2.92 -24.97 12.49
CA GLU A 234 3.12 -23.68 13.16
C GLU A 234 1.89 -22.77 12.97
N PHE A 235 1.35 -22.71 11.74
CA PHE A 235 0.12 -21.98 11.46
C PHE A 235 -1.10 -22.56 12.19
N ALA A 236 -1.23 -23.89 12.24
CA ALA A 236 -2.31 -24.56 12.96
C ALA A 236 -2.34 -24.22 14.46
N ARG A 237 -1.15 -24.01 15.06
CA ARG A 237 -0.95 -23.59 16.45
C ARG A 237 -1.03 -22.08 16.67
N ALA A 238 -0.91 -21.27 15.61
CA ALA A 238 -0.91 -19.82 15.74
C ALA A 238 -2.27 -19.30 16.23
N LYS A 239 -2.24 -18.37 17.20
CA LYS A 239 -3.43 -17.66 17.70
C LYS A 239 -3.97 -16.67 16.65
N ASN A 240 -3.08 -16.02 15.90
CA ASN A 240 -3.38 -14.90 15.01
C ASN A 240 -3.52 -15.29 13.53
N LYS A 241 -4.34 -16.30 13.23
CA LYS A 241 -4.46 -16.90 11.88
C LYS A 241 -4.91 -15.92 10.79
N ASN A 242 -5.93 -15.10 11.06
CA ASN A 242 -6.47 -14.13 10.10
C ASN A 242 -5.43 -13.05 9.77
N LEU A 243 -4.67 -12.63 10.78
CA LEU A 243 -3.61 -11.64 10.60
C LEU A 243 -2.45 -12.20 9.75
N ILE A 244 -2.07 -13.46 9.99
CA ILE A 244 -1.05 -14.16 9.18
C ILE A 244 -1.52 -14.30 7.73
N LEU A 245 -2.76 -14.77 7.50
CA LEU A 245 -3.33 -14.94 6.16
C LEU A 245 -3.36 -13.61 5.40
N ARG A 246 -3.77 -12.53 6.07
CA ARG A 246 -3.75 -11.19 5.48
C ARG A 246 -2.34 -10.78 5.07
N ASP A 247 -1.35 -10.93 5.95
CA ASP A 247 0.04 -10.56 5.65
C ASP A 247 0.59 -11.38 4.49
N LEU A 248 0.28 -12.66 4.46
CA LEU A 248 0.68 -13.59 3.41
C LEU A 248 0.03 -13.24 2.07
N ALA A 249 -1.29 -12.97 2.07
CA ALA A 249 -2.03 -12.52 0.89
C ALA A 249 -1.49 -11.19 0.34
N GLU A 250 -1.20 -10.21 1.20
CA GLU A 250 -0.63 -8.92 0.78
C GLU A 250 0.74 -9.10 0.10
N VAL A 251 1.59 -9.96 0.65
CA VAL A 251 2.92 -10.24 0.11
C VAL A 251 2.86 -11.00 -1.21
N ILE A 252 1.96 -12.00 -1.33
CA ILE A 252 1.70 -12.70 -2.60
C ILE A 252 1.20 -11.71 -3.64
N GLN A 253 0.19 -10.89 -3.31
CA GLN A 253 -0.37 -9.91 -4.22
C GLN A 253 0.68 -8.93 -4.72
N GLN A 254 1.52 -8.37 -3.83
CA GLN A 254 2.61 -7.47 -4.23
C GLN A 254 3.60 -8.14 -5.21
N LYS A 255 3.93 -9.42 -5.01
CA LYS A 255 4.82 -10.14 -5.93
C LYS A 255 4.13 -10.44 -7.26
N LEU A 256 2.85 -10.79 -7.22
CA LEU A 256 2.04 -11.11 -8.38
C LEU A 256 1.86 -9.86 -9.25
N ASP A 257 1.55 -8.70 -8.66
CA ASP A 257 1.50 -7.40 -9.35
C ASP A 257 2.82 -7.09 -10.07
N ARG A 258 3.97 -7.35 -9.42
CA ARG A 258 5.29 -7.16 -10.04
C ARG A 258 5.55 -8.12 -11.20
N LEU A 259 5.15 -9.39 -11.05
CA LEU A 259 5.32 -10.41 -12.09
C LEU A 259 4.39 -10.17 -13.30
N MET A 260 3.16 -9.68 -13.07
CA MET A 260 2.25 -9.28 -14.13
C MET A 260 2.73 -8.03 -14.86
N PHE A 261 3.26 -7.06 -14.13
CA PHE A 261 3.90 -5.90 -14.74
C PHE A 261 5.11 -6.31 -15.59
N ALA A 262 5.82 -7.37 -15.20
CA ALA A 262 6.92 -7.94 -15.97
C ALA A 262 6.44 -8.71 -17.21
N ASN A 263 5.42 -9.56 -17.05
CA ASN A 263 4.89 -10.41 -18.11
C ASN A 263 3.35 -10.52 -18.01
N PRO A 264 2.59 -9.92 -18.95
CA PRO A 264 1.13 -10.02 -18.97
C PRO A 264 0.59 -11.44 -19.16
N ASN A 265 1.37 -12.36 -19.74
CA ASN A 265 0.94 -13.76 -19.97
C ASN A 265 0.82 -14.57 -18.66
N ARG A 266 1.23 -14.01 -17.52
CA ARG A 266 1.14 -14.65 -16.19
C ARG A 266 -0.21 -14.44 -15.50
N ILE A 267 -1.26 -14.09 -16.24
CA ILE A 267 -2.60 -13.80 -15.70
C ILE A 267 -3.23 -14.99 -14.97
N ASP A 268 -2.89 -16.22 -15.37
CA ASP A 268 -3.42 -17.45 -14.75
C ASP A 268 -3.16 -17.52 -13.24
N TYR A 269 -1.98 -17.06 -12.79
CA TYR A 269 -1.65 -17.01 -11.36
C TYR A 269 -2.54 -16.00 -10.63
N TYR A 270 -2.87 -14.88 -11.26
CA TYR A 270 -3.80 -13.90 -10.70
C TYR A 270 -5.19 -14.49 -10.54
N GLU A 271 -5.69 -15.20 -11.56
CA GLU A 271 -7.02 -15.82 -11.50
C GLU A 271 -7.11 -16.89 -10.41
N ARG A 272 -6.06 -17.72 -10.25
CA ARG A 272 -5.99 -18.71 -9.16
C ARG A 272 -5.95 -18.05 -7.78
N TYR A 273 -5.10 -17.05 -7.61
CA TYR A 273 -5.02 -16.26 -6.38
C TYR A 273 -6.37 -15.64 -6.03
N GLN A 274 -7.05 -15.03 -7.02
CA GLN A 274 -8.36 -14.42 -6.81
C GLN A 274 -9.40 -15.45 -6.37
N LYS A 275 -9.42 -16.65 -6.97
CA LYS A 275 -10.31 -17.75 -6.54
C LYS A 275 -10.07 -18.15 -5.10
N ILE A 276 -8.82 -18.27 -4.66
CA ILE A 276 -8.47 -18.62 -3.27
C ILE A 276 -8.99 -17.55 -2.30
N ILE A 277 -8.80 -16.28 -2.62
CA ILE A 277 -9.29 -15.17 -1.79
C ILE A 277 -10.82 -15.09 -1.79
N GLU A 278 -11.47 -15.39 -2.91
CA GLU A 278 -12.94 -15.46 -2.98
C GLU A 278 -13.49 -16.60 -2.13
N GLU A 279 -12.86 -17.78 -2.12
CA GLU A 279 -13.23 -18.88 -1.24
C GLU A 279 -13.06 -18.49 0.24
N TYR A 280 -11.93 -17.89 0.60
CA TYR A 280 -11.66 -17.38 1.95
C TYR A 280 -12.70 -16.35 2.42
N ASN A 281 -13.20 -15.51 1.52
CA ASN A 281 -14.20 -14.50 1.86
C ASN A 281 -15.62 -15.08 1.98
N LYS A 282 -15.91 -16.25 1.37
CA LYS A 282 -17.22 -16.90 1.43
C LYS A 282 -17.42 -17.70 2.71
N GLU A 283 -16.42 -18.49 3.10
CA GLU A 283 -16.48 -19.38 4.26
C GLU A 283 -15.26 -19.18 5.15
N GLN A 284 -15.50 -18.85 6.41
CA GLN A 284 -14.45 -18.53 7.40
C GLN A 284 -14.45 -19.51 8.57
N ASP A 285 -14.73 -20.78 8.29
CA ASP A 285 -14.55 -21.83 9.28
C ASP A 285 -13.05 -22.18 9.42
N ARG A 286 -12.71 -22.83 10.54
CA ARG A 286 -11.32 -23.17 10.87
C ARG A 286 -10.69 -24.08 9.80
N ALA A 287 -11.48 -24.95 9.18
CA ALA A 287 -11.00 -25.84 8.12
C ALA A 287 -10.68 -25.07 6.83
N THR A 288 -11.52 -24.11 6.43
CA THR A 288 -11.24 -23.27 5.26
C THR A 288 -10.06 -22.34 5.49
N ILE A 289 -9.85 -21.83 6.71
CA ILE A 289 -8.65 -21.04 7.06
C ILE A 289 -7.36 -21.85 6.87
N GLU A 290 -7.35 -23.12 7.26
CA GLU A 290 -6.17 -24.00 7.10
C GLU A 290 -5.99 -24.44 5.64
N LYS A 291 -7.10 -24.71 4.92
CA LYS A 291 -7.07 -24.99 3.48
C LYS A 291 -6.54 -23.81 2.68
N THR A 292 -7.08 -22.61 2.89
CA THR A 292 -6.67 -21.37 2.22
C THR A 292 -5.21 -21.04 2.49
N PHE A 293 -4.71 -21.31 3.71
CA PHE A 293 -3.29 -21.21 4.00
C PHE A 293 -2.46 -22.15 3.10
N MET A 294 -2.84 -23.43 3.01
CA MET A 294 -2.14 -24.40 2.15
C MET A 294 -2.19 -24.01 0.66
N ASP A 295 -3.35 -23.54 0.18
CA ASP A 295 -3.53 -23.10 -1.20
C ASP A 295 -2.65 -21.87 -1.51
N LEU A 296 -2.62 -20.88 -0.60
CA LEU A 296 -1.74 -19.73 -0.76
C LEU A 296 -0.25 -20.09 -0.66
N MET A 297 0.12 -21.05 0.19
CA MET A 297 1.49 -21.58 0.25
C MET A 297 1.88 -22.22 -1.07
N LYS A 298 1.00 -23.03 -1.65
CA LYS A 298 1.20 -23.65 -2.96
C LYS A 298 1.38 -22.61 -4.06
N GLU A 299 0.47 -21.63 -4.16
CA GLU A 299 0.62 -20.53 -5.12
C GLU A 299 1.92 -19.76 -4.91
N ALA A 300 2.31 -19.50 -3.66
CA ALA A 300 3.57 -18.85 -3.36
C ALA A 300 4.78 -19.68 -3.87
N THR A 301 4.73 -21.01 -3.77
CA THR A 301 5.80 -21.89 -4.29
C THR A 301 5.89 -21.83 -5.80
N GLU A 302 4.76 -21.99 -6.49
CA GLU A 302 4.68 -21.92 -7.94
C GLU A 302 5.17 -20.56 -8.45
N LEU A 303 4.78 -19.46 -7.79
CA LEU A 303 5.24 -18.11 -8.11
C LEU A 303 6.74 -17.92 -7.85
N SER A 304 7.30 -18.54 -6.81
CA SER A 304 8.74 -18.46 -6.55
C SER A 304 9.56 -19.23 -7.59
N GLU A 305 9.06 -20.39 -8.01
CA GLU A 305 9.65 -21.16 -9.10
C GLU A 305 9.58 -20.44 -10.45
N GLU A 306 8.43 -19.86 -10.76
CA GLU A 306 8.23 -19.10 -12.00
C GLU A 306 9.14 -17.86 -12.03
N ALA A 307 9.28 -17.16 -10.90
CA ALA A 307 10.22 -16.06 -10.76
C ALA A 307 11.69 -16.49 -10.96
N ARG A 308 12.02 -17.79 -10.87
CA ARG A 308 13.37 -18.35 -11.12
C ARG A 308 13.48 -19.03 -12.48
N ARG A 309 12.39 -19.12 -13.25
CA ARG A 309 12.37 -19.79 -14.54
C ARG A 309 13.40 -19.19 -15.49
N TYR A 310 13.60 -17.87 -15.47
CA TYR A 310 14.58 -17.21 -16.34
C TYR A 310 16.01 -17.77 -16.10
N VAL A 311 16.38 -18.06 -14.85
CA VAL A 311 17.67 -18.67 -14.50
C VAL A 311 17.75 -20.11 -15.01
N ARG A 312 16.68 -20.91 -14.81
CA ARG A 312 16.62 -22.30 -15.30
C ARG A 312 16.72 -22.38 -16.81
N GLU A 313 16.11 -21.43 -17.51
CA GLU A 313 16.09 -21.34 -18.96
C GLU A 313 17.37 -20.73 -19.56
N GLY A 314 18.26 -20.19 -18.73
CA GLY A 314 19.57 -19.64 -19.13
C GLY A 314 19.55 -18.15 -19.51
N PHE A 315 18.49 -17.43 -19.18
CA PHE A 315 18.37 -15.98 -19.41
C PHE A 315 19.04 -15.16 -18.31
N GLN A 316 19.45 -13.94 -18.65
CA GLN A 316 20.07 -12.99 -17.72
C GLN A 316 19.04 -12.13 -16.98
N SER A 317 17.82 -12.02 -17.52
CA SER A 317 16.74 -11.25 -16.91
C SER A 317 15.35 -11.84 -17.20
N ASP A 318 14.38 -11.53 -16.34
CA ASP A 318 12.97 -11.92 -16.51
C ASP A 318 12.34 -11.29 -17.79
N GLU A 319 12.89 -10.17 -18.26
CA GLU A 319 12.44 -9.52 -19.50
C GLU A 319 12.81 -10.32 -20.75
N GLU A 320 13.98 -10.98 -20.76
CA GLU A 320 14.36 -11.87 -21.86
C GLU A 320 13.44 -13.09 -21.91
N LEU A 321 13.08 -13.64 -20.74
CA LEU A 321 12.11 -14.72 -20.63
C LEU A 321 10.72 -14.26 -21.12
N THR A 322 10.32 -13.04 -20.80
CA THR A 322 9.03 -12.48 -21.23
C THR A 322 8.94 -12.38 -22.75
N LEU A 323 9.98 -11.86 -23.42
CA LEU A 323 10.01 -11.82 -24.88
C LEU A 323 10.02 -13.22 -25.48
N TYR A 324 10.72 -14.17 -24.87
CA TYR A 324 10.66 -15.57 -25.29
C TYR A 324 9.24 -16.15 -25.16
N ASP A 325 8.58 -15.95 -24.01
CA ASP A 325 7.21 -16.44 -23.78
C ASP A 325 6.19 -15.81 -24.74
N MET A 326 6.40 -14.56 -25.17
CA MET A 326 5.56 -13.91 -26.18
C MET A 326 5.72 -14.51 -27.57
N LEU A 327 6.93 -14.97 -27.92
CA LEU A 327 7.22 -15.52 -29.24
C LEU A 327 7.06 -17.05 -29.31
N PHE A 328 6.88 -17.71 -28.17
CA PHE A 328 6.81 -19.17 -28.06
C PHE A 328 5.57 -19.75 -28.77
N ARG A 329 5.75 -20.94 -29.36
CA ARG A 329 4.70 -21.77 -29.96
C ARG A 329 4.92 -23.24 -29.61
N ASP A 330 3.83 -24.01 -29.53
CA ASP A 330 3.87 -25.42 -29.13
C ASP A 330 4.45 -26.36 -30.20
N ASP A 331 4.63 -25.89 -31.44
CA ASP A 331 5.12 -26.65 -32.59
C ASP A 331 6.63 -26.52 -32.85
N LEU A 332 7.39 -25.91 -31.93
CA LEU A 332 8.82 -25.65 -32.08
C LEU A 332 9.70 -26.88 -31.83
N THR A 333 10.72 -27.09 -32.66
CA THR A 333 11.74 -28.12 -32.39
C THR A 333 12.77 -27.63 -31.37
N ALA A 334 13.55 -28.55 -30.78
CA ALA A 334 14.62 -28.19 -29.84
C ALA A 334 15.66 -27.21 -30.42
N LYS A 335 15.88 -27.23 -31.75
CA LYS A 335 16.75 -26.27 -32.44
C LYS A 335 16.11 -24.89 -32.53
N ASP A 336 14.82 -24.85 -32.84
CA ASP A 336 14.05 -23.61 -32.94
C ASP A 336 13.93 -22.92 -31.58
N ILE A 337 13.72 -23.69 -30.50
CA ILE A 337 13.71 -23.18 -29.12
C ILE A 337 15.03 -22.50 -28.79
N LYS A 338 16.17 -23.12 -29.12
CA LYS A 338 17.49 -22.51 -28.86
C LYS A 338 17.66 -21.21 -29.63
N LYS A 339 17.30 -21.20 -30.92
CA LYS A 339 17.36 -19.99 -31.75
C LYS A 339 16.45 -18.90 -31.18
N LEU A 340 15.24 -19.24 -30.76
CA LEU A 340 14.27 -18.31 -30.19
C LEU A 340 14.78 -17.63 -28.91
N LYS A 341 15.47 -18.37 -28.04
CA LYS A 341 16.12 -17.79 -26.85
C LYS A 341 17.19 -16.75 -27.23
N GLU A 342 17.99 -17.06 -28.25
CA GLU A 342 19.01 -16.13 -28.76
C GLU A 342 18.35 -14.88 -29.38
N VAL A 343 17.27 -15.05 -30.16
CA VAL A 343 16.50 -13.94 -30.74
C VAL A 343 15.91 -13.05 -29.65
N ALA A 344 15.26 -13.62 -28.63
CA ALA A 344 14.65 -12.86 -27.54
C ALA A 344 15.68 -12.00 -26.78
N ALA A 345 16.84 -12.58 -26.45
CA ALA A 345 17.92 -11.85 -25.78
C ALA A 345 18.53 -10.76 -26.68
N MET A 346 18.72 -11.05 -27.97
CA MET A 346 19.26 -10.08 -28.93
C MET A 346 18.30 -8.91 -29.18
N LEU A 347 17.02 -9.22 -29.36
CA LEU A 347 15.96 -8.24 -29.58
C LEU A 347 15.86 -7.27 -28.40
N LEU A 348 15.86 -7.78 -27.16
CA LEU A 348 15.84 -6.94 -25.96
C LEU A 348 17.04 -5.99 -25.90
N ARG A 349 18.24 -6.49 -26.21
CA ARG A 349 19.47 -5.67 -26.20
C ARG A 349 19.40 -4.55 -27.23
N LYS A 350 18.95 -4.85 -28.47
CA LYS A 350 18.80 -3.84 -29.53
C LYS A 350 17.79 -2.76 -29.14
N ILE A 351 16.64 -3.17 -28.60
CA ILE A 351 15.57 -2.25 -28.16
C ILE A 351 16.09 -1.36 -27.02
N LYS A 352 16.73 -1.92 -25.99
CA LYS A 352 17.29 -1.14 -24.88
C LYS A 352 18.37 -0.16 -25.32
N SER A 353 19.26 -0.58 -26.23
CA SER A 353 20.29 0.31 -26.78
C SER A 353 19.66 1.50 -27.50
N LEU A 354 18.63 1.25 -28.32
CA LEU A 354 17.96 2.32 -29.06
C LEU A 354 17.19 3.26 -28.13
N ILE A 355 16.45 2.73 -27.15
CA ILE A 355 15.70 3.56 -26.19
C ILE A 355 16.65 4.42 -25.35
N ALA A 356 17.84 3.92 -25.00
CA ALA A 356 18.83 4.67 -24.24
C ALA A 356 19.45 5.86 -25.02
N GLU A 357 19.36 5.88 -26.34
CA GLU A 357 19.85 6.99 -27.18
C GLU A 357 18.85 8.16 -27.25
N PHE A 358 17.59 7.95 -26.87
CA PHE A 358 16.52 8.93 -26.99
C PHE A 358 16.03 9.42 -25.63
N ASP A 359 16.04 10.74 -25.46
CA ASP A 359 15.30 11.42 -24.40
C ASP A 359 13.79 11.40 -24.79
N HIS A 360 12.97 10.67 -24.02
CA HIS A 360 11.52 10.48 -24.25
C HIS A 360 11.14 9.93 -25.64
N TRP A 361 11.59 8.71 -25.97
CA TRP A 361 11.34 8.06 -27.27
C TRP A 361 9.85 7.89 -27.63
N ALA A 362 8.95 7.88 -26.65
CA ALA A 362 7.51 7.69 -26.83
C ALA A 362 6.74 8.98 -27.21
N ASP A 363 7.41 10.13 -27.34
CA ASP A 363 6.75 11.39 -27.67
C ASP A 363 6.71 11.67 -29.18
N LYS A 364 7.78 11.32 -29.90
CA LYS A 364 7.90 11.58 -31.34
C LYS A 364 7.48 10.38 -32.17
N GLN A 365 6.79 10.64 -33.29
CA GLN A 365 6.38 9.58 -34.21
C GLN A 365 7.60 8.91 -34.88
N GLU A 366 8.65 9.68 -35.14
CA GLU A 366 9.89 9.18 -35.77
C GLU A 366 10.60 8.12 -34.93
N THR A 367 10.78 8.38 -33.62
CA THR A 367 11.41 7.45 -32.68
C THR A 367 10.57 6.21 -32.44
N LYS A 368 9.23 6.35 -32.39
CA LYS A 368 8.30 5.20 -32.36
C LYS A 368 8.47 4.30 -33.58
N SER A 369 8.50 4.88 -34.77
CA SER A 369 8.70 4.13 -36.01
C SER A 369 10.08 3.47 -36.07
N GLN A 370 11.13 4.08 -35.51
CA GLN A 370 12.45 3.46 -35.43
C GLN A 370 12.45 2.22 -34.53
N VAL A 371 11.84 2.27 -33.34
CA VAL A 371 11.69 1.10 -32.46
C VAL A 371 10.88 0.01 -33.15
N ASP A 372 9.76 0.36 -33.78
CA ASP A 372 8.89 -0.57 -34.48
C ASP A 372 9.55 -1.23 -35.71
N ASN A 373 10.42 -0.48 -36.42
CA ASN A 373 11.22 -1.03 -37.52
C ASN A 373 12.29 -2.00 -37.01
N ILE A 374 13.00 -1.69 -35.91
CA ILE A 374 14.00 -2.61 -35.34
C ILE A 374 13.35 -3.93 -34.90
N ILE A 375 12.15 -3.86 -34.29
CA ILE A 375 11.40 -5.06 -33.91
C ILE A 375 11.05 -5.87 -35.15
N ARG A 376 10.47 -5.24 -36.19
CA ARG A 376 10.13 -5.90 -37.45
C ARG A 376 11.35 -6.57 -38.09
N ASP A 377 12.43 -5.82 -38.28
CA ASP A 377 13.59 -6.25 -39.05
C ASP A 377 14.33 -7.38 -38.31
N THR A 378 14.37 -7.33 -36.97
CA THR A 378 14.97 -8.40 -36.16
C THR A 378 14.11 -9.66 -36.15
N LEU A 379 12.78 -9.54 -36.04
CA LEU A 379 11.88 -10.70 -36.09
C LEU A 379 11.92 -11.34 -37.49
N TRP A 380 11.96 -10.55 -38.56
CA TRP A 380 12.01 -11.05 -39.93
C TRP A 380 13.32 -11.78 -40.26
N ALA A 381 14.47 -11.27 -39.78
CA ALA A 381 15.77 -11.85 -40.09
C ALA A 381 16.11 -13.09 -39.25
N GLU A 382 15.70 -13.10 -37.98
CA GLU A 382 16.22 -14.06 -37.00
C GLU A 382 15.23 -15.17 -36.63
N LEU A 383 13.92 -15.00 -36.84
CA LEU A 383 12.95 -16.05 -36.54
C LEU A 383 13.17 -17.30 -37.42
N PRO A 384 12.88 -18.51 -36.91
CA PRO A 384 12.89 -19.72 -37.72
C PRO A 384 11.86 -19.69 -38.86
N GLU A 385 12.07 -20.47 -39.92
CA GLU A 385 11.19 -20.53 -41.11
C GLU A 385 9.77 -21.05 -40.81
N CYS A 386 9.52 -21.57 -39.60
CA CYS A 386 8.18 -22.00 -39.17
C CYS A 386 7.22 -20.84 -38.85
N TYR A 387 7.70 -19.59 -38.84
CA TYR A 387 6.89 -18.40 -38.63
C TYR A 387 6.45 -17.81 -39.98
N ASP A 388 5.14 -17.81 -40.23
CA ASP A 388 4.51 -17.18 -41.39
C ASP A 388 4.41 -15.66 -41.22
N GLU A 389 4.31 -14.92 -42.34
CA GLU A 389 4.28 -13.44 -42.34
C GLU A 389 3.17 -12.86 -41.46
N VAL A 390 2.02 -13.55 -41.37
CA VAL A 390 0.88 -13.13 -40.55
C VAL A 390 1.20 -13.27 -39.06
N SER A 391 1.83 -14.38 -38.67
CA SER A 391 2.31 -14.58 -37.29
C SER A 391 3.38 -13.55 -36.91
N ILE A 392 4.35 -13.26 -37.78
CA ILE A 392 5.41 -12.27 -37.51
C ILE A 392 4.79 -10.89 -37.25
N SER A 393 3.79 -10.48 -38.04
CA SER A 393 3.08 -9.20 -37.84
C SER A 393 2.38 -9.13 -36.48
N ARG A 394 1.72 -10.23 -36.06
CA ARG A 394 1.08 -10.33 -34.74
C ARG A 394 2.09 -10.22 -33.60
N TYR A 395 3.19 -10.98 -33.67
CA TYR A 395 4.23 -10.96 -32.65
C TYR A 395 4.92 -9.60 -32.56
N ARG A 396 5.18 -8.95 -33.70
CA ARG A 396 5.70 -7.57 -33.75
C ARG A 396 4.80 -6.63 -32.96
N GLN A 397 3.49 -6.67 -33.18
CA GLN A 397 2.55 -5.80 -32.48
C GLN A 397 2.57 -6.05 -30.96
N GLN A 398 2.56 -7.32 -30.53
CA GLN A 398 2.62 -7.67 -29.11
C GLN A 398 3.91 -7.20 -28.43
N VAL A 399 5.06 -7.41 -29.09
CA VAL A 399 6.36 -6.96 -28.57
C VAL A 399 6.43 -5.44 -28.51
N TYR A 400 5.92 -4.74 -29.55
CA TYR A 400 5.89 -3.28 -29.56
C TYR A 400 5.00 -2.73 -28.43
N GLU A 401 3.80 -3.29 -28.24
CA GLU A 401 2.90 -2.89 -27.15
C GLU A 401 3.55 -3.10 -25.77
N TYR A 402 4.24 -4.23 -25.57
CA TYR A 402 4.99 -4.49 -24.35
C TYR A 402 6.08 -3.45 -24.09
N VAL A 403 6.90 -3.17 -25.12
CA VAL A 403 8.00 -2.19 -25.05
C VAL A 403 7.45 -0.80 -24.78
N TYR A 404 6.36 -0.41 -25.45
CA TYR A 404 5.71 0.87 -25.24
C TYR A 404 5.19 1.01 -23.80
N MET A 405 4.47 0.02 -23.27
CA MET A 405 3.93 0.09 -21.91
C MET A 405 5.02 0.14 -20.84
N ARG A 406 6.13 -0.57 -21.05
CA ARG A 406 7.21 -0.68 -20.06
C ARG A 406 8.20 0.48 -20.09
N TYR A 407 8.45 1.04 -21.27
CA TYR A 407 9.53 2.01 -21.47
C TYR A 407 9.05 3.40 -21.88
N LYS A 408 7.74 3.66 -21.94
CA LYS A 408 7.19 4.97 -22.26
C LYS A 408 7.68 6.08 -21.33
N ASP A 409 7.78 5.79 -20.03
CA ASP A 409 8.09 6.78 -18.99
C ASP A 409 9.59 6.80 -18.62
N ILE A 410 10.46 6.15 -19.40
CA ILE A 410 11.91 6.31 -19.23
C ILE A 410 12.29 7.72 -19.68
N ALA A 411 12.59 8.54 -18.67
CA ALA A 411 13.09 9.90 -18.78
C ALA A 411 14.57 9.94 -19.19
#